data_AF-A0A7Y3CKN8-F1
#
_entry.id   AF-A0A7Y3CKN8-F1
#
_cell.length_a   1.000
_cell.length_b   1.000
_cell.length_c   1.000
_cell.angle_alpha   90.00
_cell.angle_beta   90.00
_cell.angle_gamma   90.00
#
_symmetry.space_group_name_H-M   'P 1'
#
loop_
_entity.id
_entity.type
_entity.pdbx_description
1 polymer ?
#
loop_
_entity_poly.entity_id
_entity_poly.type
_entity_poly.pdbx_seq_one_letter_code
_entity_poly.pdbx_strand_id
1 'polypeptide(L)'
;MNRKKTAFITIALLSSGMANAQWSANLGFASDYFFRGVFQAQSSAFGGIDYEQNGFYAGVWAADVGDGLSAGYTGDDAAGLEVDGYFGYGGEVGDFSYGIGYTGYFYTEDFDDTYQEINLSGGYGIATVEVAIGQYENFSGPTLDYTYYALTLEKNGFYGKYAGIDSEAEIGPDVDGQYFELGYGATVADIDLGVYVLLNDKMLSLLEDNVSGAPTDGTSIVFTIGKSFDLN
;
A
#
# COMPACT_ATOMS: atom_id res chain seq x y z
N MET A 1 0.25 -16.18 -28.82
CA MET A 1 0.14 -14.70 -28.78
C MET A 1 0.49 -14.29 -27.36
N ASN A 2 1.72 -13.81 -27.16
CA ASN A 2 2.35 -13.66 -25.84
C ASN A 2 1.66 -12.53 -25.06
N ARG A 3 0.89 -12.87 -24.03
CA ARG A 3 0.43 -11.89 -23.04
C ARG A 3 1.64 -11.55 -22.17
N LYS A 4 2.27 -10.40 -22.43
CA LYS A 4 3.22 -9.80 -21.51
C LYS A 4 2.40 -9.36 -20.28
N LYS A 5 2.59 -10.04 -19.16
CA LYS A 5 2.05 -9.59 -17.88
C LYS A 5 2.89 -8.39 -17.46
N THR A 6 2.32 -7.20 -17.56
CA THR A 6 2.92 -5.98 -16.99
C THR A 6 2.40 -5.91 -15.57
N ALA A 7 3.28 -6.18 -14.60
CA ALA A 7 2.95 -6.12 -13.19
C ALA A 7 3.22 -4.69 -12.68
N PHE A 8 2.18 -3.99 -12.23
CA PHE A 8 2.34 -2.81 -11.39
C PHE A 8 1.99 -3.17 -9.97
N ILE A 9 2.93 -2.92 -9.06
CA ILE A 9 2.77 -3.07 -7.62
C ILE A 9 1.91 -1.89 -7.14
N THR A 10 0.59 -2.05 -7.24
CA THR A 10 -0.28 -1.85 -6.07
C THR A 10 -0.45 -3.26 -5.49
N ILE A 11 -0.70 -3.44 -4.19
CA ILE A 11 -1.07 -4.76 -3.62
C ILE A 11 -2.44 -5.16 -4.21
N ALA A 12 -2.44 -5.51 -5.49
CA ALA A 12 -3.49 -6.11 -6.26
C ALA A 12 -2.91 -7.46 -6.64
N LEU A 13 -3.46 -8.51 -6.03
CA LEU A 13 -3.09 -9.90 -6.30
C LEU A 13 -2.95 -10.10 -7.81
N LEU A 14 -1.73 -10.38 -8.28
CA LEU A 14 -1.54 -10.80 -9.66
C LEU A 14 -2.23 -12.15 -9.83
N SER A 15 -3.19 -12.19 -10.74
CA SER A 15 -4.02 -13.36 -10.95
C SER A 15 -3.29 -14.51 -11.65
N SER A 16 -3.71 -15.69 -11.20
CA SER A 16 -3.23 -17.04 -11.47
C SER A 16 -2.86 -17.34 -12.92
N GLY A 17 -1.70 -17.98 -13.12
CA GLY A 17 -1.31 -18.57 -14.40
C GLY A 17 -0.37 -19.76 -14.24
N MET A 18 -0.97 -20.96 -14.16
CA MET A 18 -0.38 -22.30 -14.32
C MET A 18 0.77 -22.74 -13.38
N ALA A 19 0.37 -23.50 -12.36
CA ALA A 19 0.96 -24.78 -11.94
C ALA A 19 2.50 -24.94 -12.03
N ASN A 20 3.22 -24.11 -11.28
CA ASN A 20 4.34 -24.49 -10.42
C ASN A 20 4.25 -23.58 -9.18
N ALA A 21 4.74 -24.00 -8.02
CA ALA A 21 5.02 -23.01 -6.98
C ALA A 21 5.96 -21.96 -7.60
N GLN A 22 5.58 -20.68 -7.60
CA GLN A 22 6.45 -19.62 -8.11
C GLN A 22 6.89 -18.77 -6.94
N TRP A 23 8.15 -18.95 -6.56
CA TRP A 23 8.82 -18.02 -5.68
C TRP A 23 9.19 -16.81 -6.52
N SER A 24 8.86 -15.62 -6.03
CA SER A 24 9.30 -14.37 -6.65
C SER A 24 9.85 -13.43 -5.59
N ALA A 25 10.67 -12.49 -6.03
CA ALA A 25 11.14 -11.41 -5.18
C ALA A 25 11.00 -10.08 -5.91
N ASN A 26 10.95 -9.00 -5.15
CA ASN A 26 10.98 -7.66 -5.69
C ASN A 26 11.88 -6.76 -4.84
N LEU A 27 12.40 -5.72 -5.48
CA LEU A 27 13.03 -4.59 -4.81
C LEU A 27 12.69 -3.31 -5.56
N GLY A 28 12.65 -2.21 -4.84
CA GLY A 28 12.34 -0.91 -5.43
C GLY A 28 12.65 0.25 -4.52
N PHE A 29 12.29 1.43 -5.02
CA PHE A 29 12.45 2.69 -4.34
C PHE A 29 11.31 3.64 -4.75
N ALA A 30 10.79 4.38 -3.77
CA ALA A 30 9.83 5.45 -3.97
C ALA A 30 10.44 6.78 -3.50
N SER A 31 10.17 7.88 -4.22
CA SER A 31 10.65 9.22 -3.81
C SER A 31 10.06 9.66 -2.48
N ASP A 32 8.83 9.25 -2.21
CA ASP A 32 8.11 9.38 -0.95
C ASP A 32 7.24 8.13 -0.78
N TYR A 33 7.09 7.68 0.45
CA TYR A 33 6.23 6.54 0.78
C TYR A 33 4.97 7.03 1.49
N PHE A 34 3.81 6.66 0.95
CA PHE A 34 2.50 6.89 1.56
C PHE A 34 1.82 5.54 1.77
N PHE A 35 1.42 5.26 3.00
CA PHE A 35 0.55 4.14 3.33
C PHE A 35 -0.89 4.64 3.41
N ARG A 36 -1.74 4.19 2.48
CA ARG A 36 -3.16 4.57 2.37
C ARG A 36 -3.41 6.09 2.47
N GLY A 37 -2.54 6.87 1.83
CA GLY A 37 -2.62 8.33 1.79
C GLY A 37 -1.94 9.04 2.97
N VAL A 38 -1.44 8.33 3.97
CA VAL A 38 -0.67 8.88 5.10
C VAL A 38 0.83 8.78 4.82
N PHE A 39 1.55 9.88 4.99
CA PHE A 39 2.99 9.94 4.74
C PHE A 39 3.76 9.07 5.75
N GLN A 40 4.69 8.26 5.25
CA GLN A 40 5.49 7.31 6.05
C GLN A 40 6.99 7.63 6.02
N ALA A 41 7.51 8.08 4.87
CA ALA A 41 8.91 8.44 4.72
C ALA A 41 9.19 9.32 3.52
N GLN A 42 10.17 10.21 3.67
CA GLN A 42 10.83 10.86 2.54
C GLN A 42 11.86 9.88 2.00
N SER A 43 11.63 9.37 0.79
CA SER A 43 12.46 8.36 0.11
C SER A 43 12.51 7.01 0.84
N SER A 44 11.93 5.98 0.24
CA SER A 44 11.85 4.66 0.85
C SER A 44 12.34 3.58 -0.09
N ALA A 45 13.35 2.81 0.35
CA ALA A 45 13.69 1.54 -0.29
C ALA A 45 12.76 0.45 0.24
N PHE A 46 12.35 -0.45 -0.64
CA PHE A 46 11.46 -1.54 -0.28
C PHE A 46 11.78 -2.82 -1.04
N GLY A 47 11.26 -3.93 -0.54
CA GLY A 47 11.33 -5.22 -1.24
C GLY A 47 10.55 -6.31 -0.54
N GLY A 48 10.39 -7.44 -1.22
CA GLY A 48 9.63 -8.56 -0.68
C GLY A 48 9.95 -9.88 -1.35
N ILE A 49 9.44 -10.95 -0.74
CA ILE A 49 9.49 -12.31 -1.25
C ILE A 49 8.08 -12.89 -1.18
N ASP A 50 7.66 -13.50 -2.27
CA ASP A 50 6.33 -14.04 -2.47
C ASP A 50 6.39 -15.51 -2.85
N TYR A 51 5.38 -16.25 -2.41
CA TYR A 51 5.06 -17.61 -2.84
C TYR A 51 3.62 -17.64 -3.36
N GLU A 52 3.40 -18.16 -4.56
CA GLU A 52 2.07 -18.44 -5.10
C GLU A 52 1.95 -19.89 -5.56
N GLN A 53 0.83 -20.53 -5.22
CA GLN A 53 0.45 -21.83 -5.77
C GLN A 53 -1.07 -22.06 -5.71
N ASN A 54 -1.66 -22.36 -6.88
CA ASN A 54 -3.06 -22.77 -6.99
C ASN A 54 -4.04 -21.83 -6.27
N GLY A 55 -3.88 -20.52 -6.46
CA GLY A 55 -4.70 -19.48 -5.83
C GLY A 55 -4.29 -19.12 -4.41
N PHE A 56 -3.54 -19.97 -3.71
CA PHE A 56 -2.93 -19.59 -2.44
C PHE A 56 -1.72 -18.70 -2.69
N TYR A 57 -1.56 -17.68 -1.85
CA TYR A 57 -0.35 -16.85 -1.82
C TYR A 57 0.06 -16.56 -0.38
N ALA A 58 1.36 -16.35 -0.18
CA ALA A 58 1.92 -15.82 1.07
C ALA A 58 3.22 -15.08 0.77
N GLY A 59 3.55 -14.09 1.58
CA GLY A 59 4.74 -13.30 1.38
C GLY A 59 5.11 -12.45 2.58
N VAL A 60 6.29 -11.85 2.46
CA VAL A 60 6.78 -10.82 3.36
C VAL A 60 7.25 -9.65 2.52
N TRP A 61 6.93 -8.45 2.96
CA TRP A 61 7.42 -7.20 2.38
C TRP A 61 8.02 -6.33 3.48
N ALA A 62 8.97 -5.47 3.12
CA ALA A 62 9.51 -4.49 4.05
C ALA A 62 9.90 -3.21 3.33
N ALA A 63 9.84 -2.10 4.07
CA ALA A 63 10.26 -0.80 3.58
C ALA A 63 10.87 0.07 4.68
N ASP A 64 11.75 0.97 4.27
CA ASP A 64 12.24 2.05 5.12
C ASP A 64 11.08 3.00 5.47
N VAL A 65 10.91 3.28 6.76
CA VAL A 65 9.96 4.26 7.31
C VAL A 65 10.69 5.27 8.20
N GLY A 66 10.15 6.48 8.34
CA GLY A 66 10.74 7.51 9.18
C GLY A 66 10.14 8.89 8.98
N ASP A 67 10.08 9.69 10.05
CA ASP A 67 9.49 11.03 9.99
C ASP A 67 10.39 12.00 9.19
N GLY A 68 9.95 12.33 7.99
CA GLY A 68 10.57 13.30 7.10
C GLY A 68 9.95 14.71 7.16
N LEU A 69 9.05 15.01 8.10
CA LEU A 69 8.13 16.18 8.00
C LEU A 69 8.51 17.47 8.74
N SER A 70 9.62 17.59 9.49
CA SER A 70 10.01 18.90 10.05
C SER A 70 11.42 19.34 9.69
N ALA A 71 11.46 20.45 8.95
CA ALA A 71 12.57 21.38 8.90
C ALA A 71 12.77 22.01 10.30
N GLY A 72 13.34 21.25 11.23
CA GLY A 72 13.53 21.68 12.62
C GLY A 72 13.70 20.57 13.65
N TYR A 73 13.89 19.31 13.25
CA TYR A 73 14.01 18.21 14.21
C TYR A 73 15.39 18.13 14.89
N THR A 74 15.36 17.99 16.22
CA THR A 74 16.51 17.74 17.08
C THR A 74 16.14 16.68 18.13
N GLY A 75 16.24 15.40 17.79
CA GLY A 75 16.36 14.32 18.78
C GLY A 75 15.64 13.01 18.40
N ASP A 76 16.40 11.92 18.32
CA ASP A 76 15.96 10.52 18.42
C ASP A 76 14.82 10.01 17.49
N ASP A 77 14.62 10.61 16.31
CA ASP A 77 13.68 10.11 15.30
C ASP A 77 14.21 8.80 14.69
N ALA A 78 13.60 7.67 15.03
CA ALA A 78 14.10 6.38 14.59
C ALA A 78 13.64 6.07 13.16
N ALA A 79 14.58 6.19 12.21
CA ALA A 79 14.47 5.49 10.94
C ALA A 79 14.29 3.99 11.23
N GLY A 80 13.16 3.45 10.80
CA GLY A 80 12.74 2.08 11.09
C GLY A 80 12.41 1.31 9.82
N LEU A 81 11.89 0.10 10.03
CA LEU A 81 11.34 -0.74 9.00
C LEU A 81 9.87 -1.00 9.32
N GLU A 82 9.02 -0.83 8.32
CA GLU A 82 7.76 -1.55 8.23
C GLU A 82 8.07 -2.94 7.68
N VAL A 83 7.52 -3.97 8.30
CA VAL A 83 7.63 -5.38 7.88
C VAL A 83 6.25 -5.99 7.87
N ASP A 84 5.82 -6.39 6.69
CA ASP A 84 4.49 -6.92 6.47
C ASP A 84 4.56 -8.42 6.28
N GLY A 85 3.65 -9.14 6.94
CA GLY A 85 3.41 -10.56 6.70
C GLY A 85 2.01 -10.76 6.17
N TYR A 86 1.88 -11.42 5.02
CA TYR A 86 0.57 -11.68 4.43
C TYR A 86 0.42 -13.09 3.88
N PHE A 87 -0.82 -13.55 3.85
CA PHE A 87 -1.24 -14.75 3.13
C PHE A 87 -2.71 -14.66 2.74
N GLY A 88 -3.11 -15.44 1.76
CA GLY A 88 -4.50 -15.45 1.32
C GLY A 88 -4.78 -16.43 0.21
N TYR A 89 -5.97 -16.29 -0.35
CA TYR A 89 -6.45 -17.04 -1.48
C TYR A 89 -7.18 -16.13 -2.46
N GLY A 90 -6.85 -16.24 -3.74
CA GLY A 90 -7.48 -15.51 -4.82
C GLY A 90 -7.76 -16.38 -6.03
N GLY A 91 -8.65 -15.91 -6.89
CA GLY A 91 -9.00 -16.62 -8.11
C GLY A 91 -9.82 -15.79 -9.08
N GLU A 92 -10.16 -16.41 -10.20
CA GLU A 92 -10.99 -15.82 -11.25
C GLU A 92 -12.12 -16.78 -11.65
N VAL A 93 -13.32 -16.24 -11.86
CA VAL A 93 -14.46 -16.93 -12.45
C VAL A 93 -14.97 -16.11 -13.63
N GLY A 94 -14.65 -16.56 -14.84
CA GLY A 94 -14.93 -15.79 -16.05
C GLY A 94 -14.13 -14.49 -16.06
N ASP A 95 -14.81 -13.35 -16.15
CA ASP A 95 -14.20 -12.02 -16.13
C ASP A 95 -14.14 -11.41 -14.71
N PHE A 96 -14.61 -12.13 -13.69
CA PHE A 96 -14.59 -11.69 -12.30
C PHE A 96 -13.36 -12.24 -11.57
N SER A 97 -12.63 -11.39 -10.87
CA SER A 97 -11.61 -11.78 -9.90
C SER A 97 -12.12 -11.62 -8.47
N TYR A 98 -11.61 -12.41 -7.55
CA TYR A 98 -11.89 -12.31 -6.12
C TYR A 98 -10.67 -12.67 -5.28
N GLY A 99 -10.60 -12.12 -4.08
CA GLY A 99 -9.54 -12.41 -3.12
C GLY A 99 -10.03 -12.31 -1.68
N ILE A 100 -9.45 -13.16 -0.83
CA ILE A 100 -9.49 -13.04 0.62
C ILE A 100 -8.08 -13.24 1.17
N GLY A 101 -7.67 -12.40 2.11
CA GLY A 101 -6.36 -12.49 2.72
C GLY A 101 -6.31 -11.98 4.12
N TYR A 102 -5.15 -12.13 4.73
CA TYR A 102 -4.79 -11.56 6.01
C TYR A 102 -3.44 -10.87 5.86
N THR A 103 -3.32 -9.68 6.43
CA THR A 103 -2.04 -8.95 6.51
C THR A 103 -1.83 -8.47 7.93
N GLY A 104 -0.60 -8.60 8.42
CA GLY A 104 -0.11 -7.91 9.60
C GLY A 104 1.03 -6.97 9.22
N TYR A 105 0.98 -5.75 9.73
CA TYR A 105 1.98 -4.70 9.56
C TYR A 105 2.70 -4.51 10.89
N PHE A 106 4.03 -4.67 10.89
CA PHE A 106 4.85 -4.61 12.09
C PHE A 106 5.97 -3.61 11.90
N TYR A 107 6.24 -2.80 12.92
CA TYR A 107 7.22 -1.73 12.82
C TYR A 107 8.36 -1.93 13.80
N THR A 108 9.56 -1.53 13.39
CA THR A 108 10.73 -1.44 14.27
C THR A 108 10.89 -0.05 14.84
N GLU A 109 11.66 0.06 15.93
CA GLU A 109 12.03 1.33 16.54
C GLU A 109 10.84 2.23 16.97
N ASP A 110 9.73 1.60 17.34
CA ASP A 110 8.51 2.27 17.80
C ASP A 110 7.98 3.33 16.83
N PHE A 111 8.22 3.14 15.51
CA PHE A 111 7.73 4.05 14.47
C PHE A 111 6.19 4.14 14.44
N ASP A 112 5.53 2.98 14.56
CA ASP A 112 4.08 2.88 14.79
C ASP A 112 3.78 1.54 15.50
N ASP A 113 2.53 1.35 15.88
CA ASP A 113 2.04 0.13 16.52
C ASP A 113 1.57 -0.90 15.48
N THR A 114 1.02 -2.03 15.93
CA THR A 114 0.69 -3.16 15.06
C THR A 114 -0.69 -3.01 14.41
N TYR A 115 -0.77 -3.24 13.10
CA TYR A 115 -2.04 -3.32 12.38
C TYR A 115 -2.24 -4.76 11.89
N GLN A 116 -3.46 -5.26 11.99
CA GLN A 116 -3.83 -6.61 11.54
C GLN A 116 -5.20 -6.56 10.86
N GLU A 117 -5.32 -7.13 9.67
CA GLU A 117 -6.55 -6.99 8.88
C GLU A 117 -6.89 -8.20 8.03
N ILE A 118 -8.19 -8.40 7.84
CA ILE A 118 -8.76 -9.27 6.82
C ILE A 118 -9.00 -8.44 5.57
N ASN A 119 -8.44 -8.89 4.45
CA ASN A 119 -8.53 -8.23 3.16
C ASN A 119 -9.51 -8.95 2.26
N LEU A 120 -10.39 -8.20 1.61
CA LEU A 120 -11.35 -8.68 0.62
C LEU A 120 -11.20 -7.89 -0.66
N SER A 121 -11.19 -8.56 -1.80
CA SER A 121 -11.14 -7.89 -3.10
C SER A 121 -12.06 -8.54 -4.12
N GLY A 122 -12.52 -7.72 -5.06
CA GLY A 122 -13.32 -8.15 -6.19
C GLY A 122 -13.05 -7.26 -7.41
N GLY A 123 -12.85 -7.87 -8.57
CA GLY A 123 -12.55 -7.15 -9.81
C GLY A 123 -13.42 -7.57 -10.98
N TYR A 124 -13.62 -6.64 -11.90
CA TYR A 124 -14.28 -6.88 -13.19
C TYR A 124 -13.77 -5.90 -14.26
N GLY A 125 -13.18 -6.44 -15.32
CA GLY A 125 -12.62 -5.64 -16.40
C GLY A 125 -11.49 -4.73 -15.93
N ILE A 126 -11.70 -3.41 -15.97
CA ILE A 126 -10.70 -2.42 -15.53
C ILE A 126 -10.86 -2.01 -14.06
N ALA A 127 -11.91 -2.48 -13.38
CA ALA A 127 -12.28 -2.01 -12.05
C ALA A 127 -11.96 -3.07 -10.99
N THR A 128 -11.42 -2.62 -9.87
CA THR A 128 -11.18 -3.42 -8.66
C THR A 128 -11.71 -2.68 -7.45
N VAL A 129 -12.42 -3.39 -6.59
CA VAL A 129 -12.84 -2.92 -5.27
C VAL A 129 -12.10 -3.71 -4.20
N GLU A 130 -11.64 -3.02 -3.18
CA GLU A 130 -10.92 -3.58 -2.04
C GLU A 130 -11.60 -3.10 -0.76
N VAL A 131 -11.68 -3.99 0.22
CA VAL A 131 -12.11 -3.68 1.59
C VAL A 131 -11.17 -4.40 2.54
N ALA A 132 -10.64 -3.69 3.52
CA ALA A 132 -9.93 -4.31 4.63
C ALA A 132 -10.65 -4.00 5.94
N ILE A 133 -10.84 -5.03 6.76
CA ILE A 133 -11.43 -4.91 8.09
C ILE A 133 -10.31 -5.23 9.06
N GLY A 134 -9.88 -4.24 9.82
CA GLY A 134 -8.65 -4.33 10.58
C GLY A 134 -8.75 -3.81 11.99
N GLN A 135 -7.70 -4.12 12.74
CA GLN A 135 -7.48 -3.72 14.10
C GLN A 135 -6.12 -3.05 14.20
N TYR A 136 -6.06 -1.97 14.96
CA TYR A 136 -4.86 -1.28 15.39
C TYR A 136 -4.62 -1.58 16.87
N GLU A 137 -3.59 -2.35 17.17
CA GLU A 137 -3.22 -2.75 18.53
C GLU A 137 -2.29 -1.72 19.15
N ASN A 138 -2.87 -0.72 19.80
CA ASN A 138 -2.08 0.35 20.40
C ASN A 138 -1.22 -0.18 21.57
N PHE A 139 0.08 0.17 21.63
CA PHE A 139 0.98 -0.31 22.70
C PHE A 139 0.52 0.10 24.11
N SER A 140 -0.16 1.23 24.22
CA SER A 140 -0.56 1.82 25.50
C SER A 140 -2.06 2.11 25.63
N GLY A 141 -2.84 1.83 24.58
CA GLY A 141 -4.25 2.15 24.45
C GLY A 141 -5.15 0.93 24.19
N PRO A 142 -6.46 1.15 23.96
CA PRO A 142 -7.35 0.10 23.49
C PRO A 142 -6.98 -0.30 22.06
N THR A 143 -7.31 -1.55 21.69
CA THR A 143 -7.37 -1.96 20.30
C THR A 143 -8.49 -1.21 19.60
N LEU A 144 -8.22 -0.67 18.42
CA LEU A 144 -9.16 0.14 17.65
C LEU A 144 -9.51 -0.58 16.35
N ASP A 145 -10.80 -0.64 16.04
CA ASP A 145 -11.27 -1.23 14.79
C ASP A 145 -11.33 -0.17 13.68
N TYR A 146 -10.96 -0.56 12.46
CA TYR A 146 -11.06 0.29 11.28
C TYR A 146 -11.53 -0.50 10.05
N THR A 147 -12.06 0.22 9.07
CA THR A 147 -12.38 -0.29 7.74
C THR A 147 -11.72 0.57 6.69
N TYR A 148 -10.89 -0.03 5.85
CA TYR A 148 -10.38 0.57 4.62
C TYR A 148 -11.24 0.13 3.44
N TYR A 149 -11.44 1.02 2.47
CA TYR A 149 -12.08 0.69 1.20
C TYR A 149 -11.43 1.43 0.04
N ALA A 150 -11.42 0.81 -1.15
CA ALA A 150 -10.92 1.43 -2.36
C ALA A 150 -11.68 1.00 -3.62
N LEU A 151 -11.72 1.91 -4.59
CA LEU A 151 -12.07 1.64 -5.98
C LEU A 151 -10.90 2.06 -6.87
N THR A 152 -10.35 1.12 -7.61
CA THR A 152 -9.27 1.35 -8.57
C THR A 152 -9.76 1.07 -9.99
N LEU A 153 -9.45 1.97 -10.92
CA LEU A 153 -9.67 1.79 -12.36
C LEU A 153 -8.32 1.79 -13.08
N GLU A 154 -7.95 0.71 -13.77
CA GLU A 154 -6.67 0.59 -14.48
C GLU A 154 -6.83 0.25 -15.97
N LYS A 155 -6.10 0.96 -16.83
CA LYS A 155 -6.04 0.65 -18.26
C LYS A 155 -4.75 1.17 -18.91
N ASN A 156 -4.05 0.27 -19.60
CA ASN A 156 -2.87 0.59 -20.42
C ASN A 156 -1.76 1.33 -19.64
N GLY A 157 -1.51 0.92 -18.39
CA GLY A 157 -0.52 1.52 -17.50
C GLY A 157 -1.00 2.76 -16.76
N PHE A 158 -2.15 3.35 -17.14
CA PHE A 158 -2.78 4.40 -16.34
C PHE A 158 -3.68 3.76 -15.28
N TYR A 159 -3.71 4.35 -14.10
CA TYR A 159 -4.69 4.00 -13.07
C TYR A 159 -5.21 5.24 -12.35
N GLY A 160 -6.44 5.15 -11.85
CA GLY A 160 -7.01 6.08 -10.89
C GLY A 160 -7.58 5.32 -9.70
N LYS A 161 -7.35 5.79 -8.48
CA LYS A 161 -7.83 5.18 -7.25
C LYS A 161 -8.54 6.23 -6.41
N TYR A 162 -9.69 5.86 -5.87
CA TYR A 162 -10.34 6.57 -4.76
C TYR A 162 -10.42 5.60 -3.59
N ALA A 163 -10.01 6.05 -2.42
CA ALA A 163 -9.97 5.20 -1.23
C ALA A 163 -10.24 6.02 0.04
N GLY A 164 -10.61 5.32 1.10
CA GLY A 164 -10.80 5.91 2.41
C GLY A 164 -10.64 4.90 3.53
N ILE A 165 -10.47 5.43 4.73
CA ILE A 165 -10.42 4.71 6.00
C ILE A 165 -11.51 5.31 6.89
N ASP A 166 -12.20 4.46 7.63
CA ASP A 166 -13.21 4.78 8.63
C ASP A 166 -12.83 4.03 9.91
N SER A 167 -12.74 4.72 11.05
CA SER A 167 -12.30 4.12 12.32
C SER A 167 -13.29 4.35 13.46
N GLU A 168 -13.57 3.33 14.27
CA GLU A 168 -14.60 3.37 15.33
C GLU A 168 -14.19 4.18 16.57
N ALA A 169 -13.04 4.86 16.57
CA ALA A 169 -12.58 5.64 17.71
C ALA A 169 -12.41 7.12 17.36
N GLU A 170 -12.84 7.99 18.29
CA GLU A 170 -12.28 9.33 18.44
C GLU A 170 -10.79 9.17 18.87
N ILE A 171 -9.95 8.76 17.91
CA ILE A 171 -8.50 8.87 17.99
C ILE A 171 -8.19 10.33 17.68
N GLY A 172 -7.36 10.99 18.47
CA GLY A 172 -6.64 12.10 17.83
C GLY A 172 -5.74 11.54 16.72
N PRO A 173 -5.37 12.33 15.71
CA PRO A 173 -6.28 12.89 14.70
C PRO A 173 -7.21 11.84 14.07
N ASP A 174 -8.43 12.25 13.75
CA ASP A 174 -9.50 11.43 13.21
C ASP A 174 -9.04 10.68 11.94
N VAL A 175 -8.86 9.35 11.96
CA VAL A 175 -8.46 8.59 10.75
C VAL A 175 -9.70 8.24 9.89
N ASP A 176 -10.65 9.17 9.83
CA ASP A 176 -11.74 9.20 8.88
C ASP A 176 -11.31 10.07 7.70
N GLY A 177 -10.62 9.45 6.76
CA GLY A 177 -9.90 10.17 5.72
C GLY A 177 -10.03 9.53 4.36
N GLN A 178 -9.91 10.34 3.32
CA GLN A 178 -10.05 9.95 1.93
C GLN A 178 -8.87 10.47 1.11
N TYR A 179 -8.52 9.70 0.07
CA TYR A 179 -7.52 10.12 -0.89
C TYR A 179 -7.84 9.65 -2.31
N PHE A 180 -7.23 10.34 -3.26
CA PHE A 180 -7.26 10.03 -4.67
C PHE A 180 -5.84 9.91 -5.23
N GLU A 181 -5.60 8.86 -6.00
CA GLU A 181 -4.37 8.70 -6.79
C GLU A 181 -4.71 8.71 -8.28
N LEU A 182 -3.85 9.36 -9.07
CA LEU A 182 -3.82 9.20 -10.52
C LEU A 182 -2.38 8.97 -10.95
N GLY A 183 -2.14 7.82 -11.58
CA GLY A 183 -0.77 7.43 -11.92
C GLY A 183 -0.63 6.79 -13.28
N TYR A 184 0.62 6.66 -13.67
CA TYR A 184 1.06 5.95 -14.85
C TYR A 184 2.29 5.10 -14.53
N GLY A 185 2.27 3.85 -14.97
CA GLY A 185 3.39 2.94 -14.90
C GLY A 185 3.79 2.40 -16.27
N ALA A 186 5.09 2.18 -16.48
CA ALA A 186 5.62 1.40 -17.60
C ALA A 186 6.83 0.54 -17.20
N THR A 187 6.92 -0.68 -17.77
CA THR A 187 8.12 -1.50 -17.69
C THR A 187 9.03 -1.20 -18.90
N VAL A 188 10.28 -0.82 -18.64
CA VAL A 188 11.31 -0.56 -19.64
C VAL A 188 12.53 -1.42 -19.35
N ALA A 189 12.85 -2.35 -20.26
CA ALA A 189 14.00 -3.26 -20.11
C ALA A 189 14.04 -3.99 -18.74
N ASP A 190 12.89 -4.54 -18.34
CA ASP A 190 12.70 -5.28 -17.08
C ASP A 190 12.91 -4.44 -15.81
N ILE A 191 12.73 -3.11 -15.92
CA ILE A 191 12.66 -2.16 -14.82
C ILE A 191 11.28 -1.53 -14.86
N ASP A 192 10.60 -1.52 -13.73
CA ASP A 192 9.29 -0.90 -13.57
C ASP A 192 9.48 0.55 -13.15
N LEU A 193 8.87 1.46 -13.88
CA LEU A 193 8.89 2.89 -13.61
C LEU A 193 7.46 3.37 -13.37
N GLY A 194 7.26 4.17 -12.35
CA GLY A 194 5.97 4.73 -12.00
C GLY A 194 6.04 6.21 -11.65
N VAL A 195 4.94 6.90 -11.91
CA VAL A 195 4.67 8.23 -11.38
C VAL A 195 3.20 8.33 -11.01
N TYR A 196 2.89 8.94 -9.88
CA TYR A 196 1.52 9.25 -9.52
C TYR A 196 1.39 10.59 -8.79
N VAL A 197 0.21 11.18 -8.89
CA VAL A 197 -0.21 12.30 -8.06
C VAL A 197 -1.14 11.76 -6.98
N LEU A 198 -0.87 12.11 -5.73
CA LEU A 198 -1.71 11.84 -4.57
C LEU A 198 -2.40 13.13 -4.13
N LEU A 199 -3.71 13.06 -3.91
CA LEU A 199 -4.52 14.09 -3.28
C LEU A 199 -5.16 13.44 -2.05
N ASN A 200 -4.70 13.79 -0.87
CA ASN A 200 -5.18 13.26 0.40
C ASN A 200 -5.81 14.40 1.19
N ASP A 201 -6.93 14.15 1.86
CA ASP A 201 -7.57 15.18 2.66
C ASP A 201 -6.74 15.51 3.91
N LYS A 202 -7.14 16.59 4.59
CA LYS A 202 -6.52 17.05 5.83
C LYS A 202 -6.48 16.04 6.98
N MET A 203 -7.26 14.96 6.94
CA MET A 203 -7.23 13.92 7.97
C MET A 203 -6.10 12.93 7.72
N LEU A 204 -5.69 12.75 6.46
CA LEU A 204 -4.58 11.88 6.08
C LEU A 204 -3.27 12.63 5.77
N SER A 205 -3.33 13.94 5.52
CA SER A 205 -2.18 14.69 4.99
C SER A 205 -1.03 14.89 5.97
N LEU A 206 -1.31 14.91 7.27
CA LEU A 206 -0.38 15.34 8.31
C LEU A 206 0.17 16.77 8.11
N LEU A 207 -0.44 17.56 7.21
CA LEU A 207 0.00 18.93 6.90
C LEU A 207 -0.81 19.96 7.67
N GLU A 208 -0.14 20.98 8.19
CA GLU A 208 -0.77 22.11 8.89
C GLU A 208 -0.51 23.45 8.20
N ASP A 209 -1.49 24.34 8.27
CA ASP A 209 -1.31 25.73 7.84
C ASP A 209 -0.32 26.44 8.77
N ASN A 210 0.73 27.03 8.18
CA ASN A 210 1.81 27.68 8.92
C ASN A 210 1.39 28.91 9.76
N VAL A 211 0.15 29.40 9.61
CA VAL A 211 -0.37 30.54 10.37
C VAL A 211 -1.40 30.10 11.40
N SER A 212 -2.38 29.27 11.02
CA SER A 212 -3.45 28.84 11.91
C SER A 212 -3.16 27.54 12.66
N GLY A 213 -2.16 26.76 12.24
CA GLY A 213 -1.91 25.40 12.75
C GLY A 213 -3.08 24.45 12.50
N ALA A 214 -3.90 24.73 11.47
CA ALA A 214 -5.07 23.92 11.17
C ALA A 214 -4.68 22.83 10.16
N PRO A 215 -5.21 21.60 10.27
CA PRO A 215 -4.98 20.57 9.26
C PRO A 215 -5.42 21.03 7.87
N THR A 216 -4.62 20.71 6.85
CA THR A 216 -4.81 21.12 5.45
C THR A 216 -4.73 19.93 4.52
N ASP A 217 -5.42 19.98 3.37
CA ASP A 217 -5.30 18.92 2.37
C ASP A 217 -3.87 18.81 1.82
N GLY A 218 -3.48 17.61 1.41
CA GLY A 218 -2.18 17.30 0.84
C GLY A 218 -2.21 17.15 -0.69
N THR A 219 -1.05 17.40 -1.30
CA THR A 219 -0.81 17.09 -2.72
C THR A 219 0.63 16.71 -2.91
N SER A 220 0.87 15.50 -3.43
CA SER A 220 2.21 14.95 -3.63
C SER A 220 2.36 14.38 -5.03
N ILE A 221 3.56 14.47 -5.59
CA ILE A 221 3.95 13.75 -6.80
C ILE A 221 5.03 12.76 -6.41
N VAL A 222 4.77 11.48 -6.65
CA VAL A 222 5.69 10.40 -6.26
C VAL A 222 6.20 9.69 -7.48
N PHE A 223 7.51 9.42 -7.49
CA PHE A 223 8.17 8.60 -8.49
C PHE A 223 8.55 7.24 -7.89
N THR A 224 8.39 6.18 -8.65
CA THR A 224 8.81 4.84 -8.24
C THR A 224 9.69 4.17 -9.29
N ILE A 225 10.63 3.36 -8.82
CA ILE A 225 11.43 2.46 -9.63
C ILE A 225 11.49 1.10 -8.94
N GLY A 226 11.35 0.02 -9.70
CA GLY A 226 11.37 -1.33 -9.15
C GLY A 226 11.82 -2.39 -10.14
N LYS A 227 12.02 -3.59 -9.61
CA LYS A 227 12.27 -4.79 -10.40
C LYS A 227 11.75 -6.02 -9.69
N SER A 228 11.04 -6.86 -10.43
CA SER A 228 10.66 -8.21 -10.00
C SER A 228 11.60 -9.28 -10.55
N PHE A 229 11.76 -10.35 -9.79
CA PHE A 229 12.59 -11.51 -10.10
C PHE A 229 11.75 -12.78 -9.96
N ASP A 230 11.79 -13.63 -10.98
CA ASP A 230 11.36 -15.02 -10.85
C ASP A 230 12.52 -15.81 -10.23
N LEU A 231 12.25 -16.55 -9.16
CA LEU A 231 13.26 -17.33 -8.44
C LEU A 231 13.27 -18.81 -8.87
N ASN A 232 12.45 -19.20 -9.85
CA ASN A 232 12.31 -20.58 -10.33
C ASN A 232 12.56 -20.74 -11.85
#